data_AF-A0A2D6TYL2-F1
#
_entry.id   AF-A0A2D6TYL2-F1
#
_cell.length_a   1.000
_cell.length_b   1.000
_cell.length_c   1.000
_cell.angle_alpha   90.00
_cell.angle_beta   90.00
_cell.angle_gamma   90.00
#
_symmetry.space_group_name_H-M   'P 1'
#
loop_
_entity.id
_entity.type
_entity.pdbx_description
1 polymer ?
#
loop_
_entity_poly.entity_id
_entity_poly.type
_entity_poly.pdbx_seq_one_letter_code
_entity_poly.pdbx_strand_id
1 'polypeptide(L)'
;MKLLNLTQLKTITDEYKSQGKRIVWTNGCFDLLHPGHIYSLNEAKKKGDILIVGLDSDSSIKTLKGPTRPLIPEQQRISSLEALESVNHIILFNFGEAKQIINHIRPHVYAKSGNYMLETINQSERKIVESYHGEIHLIPGLPGFSTTEIIKRIKTNKIPMDSSLFDRTKINFKPLNERVSKSGLEIMVNPDETPDSPSQYPEMIKHIATEIKKSKANNKPIIMAFGAHLIKNGLSPILIRMMEEGYLTHIATNGASTIHDWELAYQGRTEEDVRTYSKEGQFGLWEETGKYLNLAIIAGAANGRGYGESIAEMIHKDKIDIPEKLLEPTIETLKSRNILPGSTLQVNHPYKNSSFQEAVFRNSNVTYTVHPHICHDIIGNHPLSDGASIGIAASSIDYRKYLHSVSKLEGGVYLSIGSAVMSPQIFEKALSASRNEAKQRGKEIKDFMIIVNDINEGGDIDWNSSEEPSKDNPAYYLRFCKSFRRAGAREMQYIQEDNKTFLTNLYHELKSNN
;
A
#
# COMPACT_ATOMS: atom_id res chain seq x y z
N MET A 1 -48.07 -1.90 -10.91
CA MET A 1 -47.05 -1.06 -10.26
C MET A 1 -47.56 -0.76 -8.87
N LYS A 2 -46.74 -0.99 -7.82
CA LYS A 2 -47.16 -0.82 -6.43
C LYS A 2 -46.81 0.56 -5.88
N LEU A 3 -45.90 1.29 -6.53
CA LEU A 3 -45.55 2.66 -6.17
C LEU A 3 -46.67 3.64 -6.51
N LEU A 4 -47.12 4.43 -5.54
CA LEU A 4 -48.18 5.44 -5.67
C LEU A 4 -47.76 6.79 -5.06
N ASN A 5 -48.24 7.89 -5.63
CA ASN A 5 -48.19 9.20 -4.98
C ASN A 5 -49.33 9.37 -3.95
N LEU A 6 -49.29 10.42 -3.14
CA LEU A 6 -50.25 10.63 -2.05
C LEU A 6 -51.71 10.70 -2.52
N THR A 7 -51.99 11.35 -3.65
CA THR A 7 -53.35 11.49 -4.20
C THR A 7 -53.89 10.14 -4.68
N GLN A 8 -53.06 9.37 -5.39
CA GLN A 8 -53.39 8.02 -5.83
C GLN A 8 -53.59 7.09 -4.63
N LEU A 9 -52.70 7.17 -3.64
CA LEU A 9 -52.76 6.38 -2.42
C LEU A 9 -54.04 6.68 -1.63
N LYS A 10 -54.43 7.95 -1.49
CA LYS A 10 -55.69 8.32 -0.83
C LYS A 10 -56.89 7.70 -1.55
N THR A 11 -56.96 7.86 -2.87
CA THR A 11 -58.05 7.35 -3.71
C THR A 11 -58.21 5.84 -3.52
N ILE A 12 -57.12 5.06 -3.68
CA ILE A 12 -57.18 3.59 -3.55
C ILE A 12 -57.52 3.16 -2.10
N THR A 13 -57.06 3.91 -1.09
CA THR A 13 -57.37 3.59 0.31
C THR A 13 -58.83 3.84 0.66
N ASP A 14 -59.47 4.86 0.07
CA ASP A 14 -60.91 5.11 0.24
C ASP A 14 -61.74 4.01 -0.41
N GLU A 15 -61.34 3.57 -1.61
CA GLU A 15 -61.97 2.43 -2.28
C GLU A 15 -61.88 1.16 -1.43
N TYR A 16 -60.70 0.83 -0.89
CA TYR A 16 -60.56 -0.32 0.00
C TYR A 16 -61.41 -0.21 1.25
N LYS A 17 -61.50 0.98 1.86
CA LYS A 17 -62.39 1.21 3.00
C LYS A 17 -63.86 1.03 2.64
N SER A 18 -64.29 1.50 1.48
CA SER A 18 -65.66 1.29 0.99
C SER A 18 -65.99 -0.19 0.77
N GLN A 19 -64.97 -1.01 0.49
CA GLN A 19 -65.06 -2.46 0.36
C GLN A 19 -64.94 -3.21 1.71
N GLY A 20 -64.83 -2.49 2.83
CA GLY A 20 -64.64 -3.08 4.16
C GLY A 20 -63.26 -3.69 4.39
N LYS A 21 -62.27 -3.40 3.53
CA LYS A 21 -60.90 -3.94 3.68
C LYS A 21 -60.12 -3.21 4.77
N ARG A 22 -59.38 -3.99 5.56
CA ARG A 22 -58.50 -3.51 6.62
C ARG A 22 -57.14 -3.12 6.06
N ILE A 23 -56.68 -1.92 6.39
CA ILE A 23 -55.46 -1.31 5.84
C ILE A 23 -54.39 -1.23 6.92
N VAL A 24 -53.21 -1.79 6.63
CA VAL A 24 -52.02 -1.76 7.47
C VAL A 24 -51.02 -0.79 6.86
N TRP A 25 -50.48 0.09 7.69
CA TRP A 25 -49.38 0.98 7.38
C TRP A 25 -48.12 0.53 8.10
N THR A 26 -47.00 0.50 7.41
CA THR A 26 -45.68 0.42 8.02
C THR A 26 -44.72 1.33 7.27
N ASN A 27 -43.61 1.71 7.88
CA ASN A 27 -42.59 2.49 7.18
C ASN A 27 -41.18 2.14 7.64
N GLY A 28 -40.21 2.41 6.77
CA GLY A 28 -38.79 2.25 7.08
C GLY A 28 -37.88 2.43 5.86
N CYS A 29 -36.59 2.24 6.14
CA CYS A 29 -35.51 2.50 5.21
C CYS A 29 -35.29 1.35 4.20
N PHE A 30 -35.46 0.10 4.62
CA PHE A 30 -35.30 -1.12 3.79
C PHE A 30 -34.03 -1.11 2.92
N ASP A 31 -32.90 -0.69 3.50
CA ASP A 31 -31.66 -0.42 2.76
C ASP A 31 -31.12 -1.66 2.03
N LEU A 32 -30.70 -2.66 2.80
CA LEU A 32 -30.42 -3.99 2.29
C LEU A 32 -31.57 -4.90 2.72
N LEU A 33 -32.36 -5.40 1.77
CA LEU A 33 -33.43 -6.34 2.07
C LEU A 33 -32.83 -7.64 2.62
N HIS A 34 -33.34 -8.11 3.75
CA HIS A 34 -32.84 -9.28 4.47
C HIS A 34 -33.98 -10.03 5.16
N PRO A 35 -33.78 -11.26 5.66
CA PRO A 35 -34.84 -12.07 6.26
C PRO A 35 -35.65 -11.35 7.34
N GLY A 36 -35.02 -10.52 8.18
CA GLY A 36 -35.72 -9.69 9.16
C GLY A 36 -36.77 -8.72 8.59
N HIS A 37 -36.52 -8.10 7.43
CA HIS A 37 -37.51 -7.25 6.74
C HIS A 37 -38.64 -8.06 6.12
N ILE A 38 -38.32 -9.21 5.53
CA ILE A 38 -39.32 -10.11 4.92
C ILE A 38 -40.28 -10.63 6.01
N TYR A 39 -39.73 -11.07 7.14
CA TYR A 39 -40.50 -11.48 8.31
C TYR A 39 -41.42 -10.35 8.80
N SER A 40 -40.88 -9.14 9.01
CA SER A 40 -41.68 -8.04 9.55
C SER A 40 -42.80 -7.56 8.62
N LEU A 41 -42.55 -7.52 7.31
CA LEU A 41 -43.58 -7.20 6.32
C LEU A 41 -44.67 -8.27 6.25
N ASN A 42 -44.29 -9.56 6.35
CA ASN A 42 -45.26 -10.66 6.39
C ASN A 42 -46.11 -10.63 7.67
N GLU A 43 -45.52 -10.36 8.83
CA GLU A 43 -46.27 -10.20 10.09
C GLU A 43 -47.20 -8.97 10.07
N ALA A 44 -46.73 -7.85 9.50
CA ALA A 44 -47.58 -6.66 9.33
C ALA A 44 -48.78 -6.97 8.43
N LYS A 45 -48.55 -7.67 7.31
CA LYS A 45 -49.60 -8.08 6.38
C LYS A 45 -50.68 -8.94 7.05
N LYS A 46 -50.36 -9.78 8.04
CA LYS A 46 -51.35 -10.58 8.77
C LYS A 46 -52.38 -9.75 9.56
N LYS A 47 -52.17 -8.44 9.73
CA LYS A 47 -53.07 -7.54 10.48
C LYS A 47 -54.10 -6.82 9.61
N GLY A 48 -54.14 -7.10 8.31
CA GLY A 48 -55.18 -6.58 7.43
C GLY A 48 -55.06 -7.06 5.99
N ASP A 49 -56.00 -6.63 5.16
CA ASP A 49 -56.12 -7.06 3.77
C ASP A 49 -55.14 -6.33 2.84
N ILE A 50 -54.70 -5.13 3.21
CA ILE A 50 -53.83 -4.28 2.37
C ILE A 50 -52.66 -3.75 3.21
N LEU A 51 -51.42 -4.08 2.80
CA LEU A 51 -50.21 -3.52 3.41
C LEU A 51 -49.64 -2.40 2.53
N ILE A 52 -49.50 -1.22 3.13
CA ILE A 52 -48.89 -0.05 2.54
C ILE A 52 -47.55 0.19 3.24
N VAL A 53 -46.48 0.25 2.45
CA VAL A 53 -45.13 0.53 2.93
C VAL A 53 -44.72 1.95 2.57
N GLY A 54 -44.52 2.79 3.59
CA GLY A 54 -43.78 4.03 3.45
C GLY A 54 -42.29 3.74 3.35
N LEU A 55 -41.66 4.13 2.24
CA LEU A 55 -40.23 4.02 2.04
C LEU A 55 -39.55 5.38 2.25
N ASP A 56 -38.53 5.42 3.12
CA ASP A 56 -37.71 6.62 3.31
C ASP A 56 -36.91 6.93 2.02
N SER A 57 -36.92 8.18 1.56
CA SER A 57 -36.08 8.65 0.45
C SER A 57 -34.58 8.61 0.76
N ASP A 58 -33.74 8.66 -0.28
CA ASP A 58 -32.28 8.68 -0.12
C ASP A 58 -31.81 9.88 0.72
N SER A 59 -32.45 11.04 0.54
CA SER A 59 -32.16 12.24 1.33
C SER A 59 -32.51 12.04 2.81
N SER A 60 -33.66 11.44 3.11
CA SER A 60 -34.10 11.15 4.48
C SER A 60 -33.15 10.24 5.21
N ILE A 61 -32.66 9.20 4.53
CA ILE A 61 -31.74 8.23 5.12
C ILE A 61 -30.37 8.87 5.37
N LYS A 62 -29.88 9.73 4.46
CA LYS A 62 -28.64 10.50 4.68
C LYS A 62 -28.74 11.38 5.92
N THR A 63 -29.86 12.07 6.11
CA THR A 63 -30.11 12.89 7.30
C THR A 63 -30.15 12.04 8.57
N LEU A 64 -30.79 10.87 8.54
CA LEU A 64 -30.98 10.01 9.70
C LEU A 64 -29.74 9.18 10.08
N LYS A 65 -28.96 8.73 9.10
CA LYS A 65 -27.91 7.71 9.28
C LYS A 65 -26.52 8.15 8.81
N GLY A 66 -26.38 9.36 8.27
CA GLY A 66 -25.12 9.93 7.80
C GLY A 66 -24.87 9.73 6.30
N PRO A 67 -23.80 10.32 5.76
CA PRO A 67 -23.57 10.45 4.31
C PRO A 67 -23.27 9.13 3.58
N THR A 68 -22.89 8.08 4.31
CA THR A 68 -22.57 6.76 3.76
C THR A 68 -23.80 5.86 3.58
N ARG A 69 -25.00 6.38 3.85
CA ARG A 69 -26.28 5.67 3.75
C ARG A 69 -27.28 6.49 2.93
N PRO A 70 -28.18 5.87 2.14
CA PRO A 70 -28.34 4.43 1.97
C PRO A 70 -27.23 3.81 1.10
N LEU A 71 -27.09 2.48 1.19
CA LEU A 71 -26.22 1.72 0.28
C LEU A 71 -26.91 1.46 -1.06
N ILE A 72 -28.21 1.18 -1.01
CA ILE A 72 -29.04 0.89 -2.17
C ILE A 72 -29.92 2.11 -2.47
N PRO A 73 -29.81 2.73 -3.67
CA PRO A 73 -30.65 3.86 -4.05
C PRO A 73 -32.14 3.54 -3.99
N GLU A 74 -32.97 4.54 -3.71
CA GLU A 74 -34.41 4.39 -3.51
C GLU A 74 -35.13 3.62 -4.62
N GLN A 75 -34.76 3.81 -5.89
CA GLN A 75 -35.38 3.09 -7.01
C GLN A 75 -35.17 1.56 -6.94
N GLN A 76 -34.00 1.13 -6.49
CA GLN A 76 -33.68 -0.28 -6.32
C GLN A 76 -34.38 -0.86 -5.07
N ARG A 77 -34.53 -0.05 -4.01
CA ARG A 77 -35.30 -0.43 -2.81
C ARG A 77 -36.80 -0.58 -3.14
N ILE A 78 -37.37 0.33 -3.94
CA ILE A 78 -38.74 0.21 -4.47
C ILE A 78 -38.89 -1.09 -5.24
N SER A 79 -38.01 -1.35 -6.21
CA SER A 79 -38.04 -2.59 -7.02
C SER A 79 -38.01 -3.84 -6.15
N SER A 80 -37.19 -3.85 -5.09
CA SER A 80 -37.09 -4.95 -4.15
C SER A 80 -38.39 -5.17 -3.36
N LEU A 81 -39.04 -4.09 -2.92
CA LEU A 81 -40.34 -4.16 -2.24
C LEU A 81 -41.47 -4.53 -3.20
N GLU A 82 -41.42 -4.11 -4.46
CA GLU A 82 -42.44 -4.45 -5.46
C GLU A 82 -42.53 -5.96 -5.68
N ALA A 83 -41.39 -6.66 -5.61
CA ALA A 83 -41.29 -8.10 -5.73
C ALA A 83 -41.92 -8.88 -4.55
N LEU A 84 -42.16 -8.25 -3.40
CA LEU A 84 -42.71 -8.92 -2.22
C LEU A 84 -44.23 -9.02 -2.29
N GLU A 85 -44.76 -10.25 -2.22
CA GLU A 85 -46.20 -10.52 -2.25
C GLU A 85 -46.96 -9.83 -1.11
N SER A 86 -46.36 -9.75 0.08
CA SER A 86 -46.97 -9.13 1.25
C SER A 86 -47.18 -7.62 1.10
N VAL A 87 -46.45 -6.95 0.23
CA VAL A 87 -46.56 -5.50 -0.02
C VAL A 87 -47.58 -5.24 -1.11
N ASN A 88 -48.62 -4.46 -0.83
CA ASN A 88 -49.63 -4.09 -1.83
C ASN A 88 -49.30 -2.77 -2.49
N HIS A 89 -48.96 -1.76 -1.70
CA HIS A 89 -48.63 -0.41 -2.18
C HIS A 89 -47.40 0.14 -1.48
N ILE A 90 -46.65 0.99 -2.19
CA ILE A 90 -45.45 1.66 -1.72
C ILE A 90 -45.64 3.16 -1.92
N ILE A 91 -45.22 3.97 -0.96
CA ILE A 91 -45.12 5.42 -1.12
C ILE A 91 -43.73 5.87 -0.64
N LEU A 92 -43.03 6.60 -1.50
CA LEU A 92 -41.76 7.24 -1.15
C LEU A 92 -42.05 8.55 -0.42
N PHE A 93 -41.36 8.82 0.68
CA PHE A 93 -41.55 10.04 1.45
C PHE A 93 -40.24 10.59 2.03
N ASN A 94 -40.23 11.91 2.29
CA ASN A 94 -39.12 12.62 2.90
C ASN A 94 -39.27 12.74 4.42
N PHE A 95 -38.16 13.04 5.11
CA PHE A 95 -38.12 13.20 6.55
C PHE A 95 -39.20 14.17 7.06
N GLY A 96 -40.06 13.68 7.96
CA GLY A 96 -41.17 14.45 8.55
C GLY A 96 -42.52 14.35 7.83
N GLU A 97 -42.59 13.75 6.64
CA GLU A 97 -43.83 13.62 5.85
C GLU A 97 -44.72 12.46 6.30
N ALA A 98 -44.16 11.44 6.96
CA ALA A 98 -44.90 10.23 7.36
C ALA A 98 -46.21 10.52 8.11
N LYS A 99 -46.19 11.49 9.05
CA LYS A 99 -47.37 11.91 9.81
C LYS A 99 -48.49 12.45 8.92
N GLN A 100 -48.14 13.17 7.85
CA GLN A 100 -49.10 13.73 6.91
C GLN A 100 -49.74 12.59 6.11
N ILE A 101 -48.93 11.64 5.64
CA ILE A 101 -49.42 10.46 4.90
C ILE A 101 -50.40 9.66 5.78
N ILE A 102 -50.03 9.36 7.03
CA ILE A 102 -50.90 8.65 7.98
C ILE A 102 -52.21 9.42 8.20
N ASN A 103 -52.16 10.74 8.38
CA ASN A 103 -53.37 11.54 8.58
C ASN A 103 -54.28 11.56 7.35
N HIS A 104 -53.72 11.49 6.13
CA HIS A 104 -54.50 11.44 4.90
C HIS A 104 -55.14 10.06 4.71
N ILE A 105 -54.37 8.98 4.81
CA ILE A 105 -54.88 7.64 4.49
C ILE A 105 -55.59 6.97 5.66
N ARG A 106 -55.40 7.47 6.89
CA ARG A 106 -55.97 6.95 8.16
C ARG A 106 -55.97 5.42 8.21
N PRO A 107 -54.80 4.76 8.25
CA PRO A 107 -54.72 3.29 8.23
C PRO A 107 -55.34 2.70 9.49
N HIS A 108 -55.94 1.51 9.38
CA HIS A 108 -56.56 0.81 10.51
C HIS A 108 -55.52 0.27 11.49
N VAL A 109 -54.35 -0.12 10.98
CA VAL A 109 -53.24 -0.63 11.79
C VAL A 109 -51.96 0.11 11.40
N TYR A 110 -51.22 0.59 12.40
CA TYR A 110 -49.84 1.03 12.23
C TYR A 110 -48.90 -0.04 12.80
N ALA A 111 -48.25 -0.78 11.90
CA ALA A 111 -47.30 -1.83 12.23
C ALA A 111 -45.86 -1.28 12.29
N LYS A 112 -45.18 -1.50 13.42
CA LYS A 112 -43.76 -1.16 13.58
C LYS A 112 -42.94 -2.35 14.05
N SER A 113 -41.83 -2.58 13.36
CA SER A 113 -40.92 -3.68 13.65
C SER A 113 -39.53 -3.20 14.08
N GLY A 114 -38.92 -3.93 15.01
CA GLY A 114 -37.62 -3.62 15.60
C GLY A 114 -37.69 -3.62 17.13
N ASN A 115 -36.71 -2.99 17.77
CA ASN A 115 -36.66 -2.85 19.24
C ASN A 115 -37.54 -1.68 19.73
N TYR A 116 -38.74 -1.55 19.16
CA TYR A 116 -39.67 -0.49 19.53
C TYR A 116 -40.61 -0.96 20.65
N MET A 117 -40.85 -0.06 21.58
CA MET A 117 -41.90 -0.12 22.60
C MET A 117 -42.89 1.01 22.33
N LEU A 118 -44.07 0.99 22.97
CA LEU A 118 -45.09 2.02 22.78
C LEU A 118 -44.58 3.42 23.13
N GLU A 119 -43.60 3.51 24.03
CA GLU A 119 -42.95 4.74 24.47
C GLU A 119 -41.88 5.22 23.47
N THR A 120 -41.29 4.31 22.67
CA THR A 120 -40.16 4.62 21.78
C THR A 120 -40.54 4.75 20.30
N ILE A 121 -41.76 4.36 19.90
CA ILE A 121 -42.27 4.68 18.57
C ILE A 121 -42.47 6.20 18.39
N ASN A 122 -42.55 6.66 17.13
CA ASN A 122 -42.78 8.07 16.84
C ASN A 122 -44.13 8.52 17.43
N GLN A 123 -44.06 9.30 18.51
CA GLN A 123 -45.23 9.73 19.27
C GLN A 123 -46.19 10.61 18.46
N SER A 124 -45.68 11.36 17.47
CA SER A 124 -46.53 12.19 16.60
C SER A 124 -47.38 11.32 15.67
N GLU A 125 -46.78 10.26 15.11
CA GLU A 125 -47.49 9.30 14.26
C GLU A 125 -48.49 8.49 15.08
N ARG A 126 -48.08 8.03 16.27
CA ARG A 126 -48.92 7.29 17.21
C ARG A 126 -50.20 8.07 17.57
N LYS A 127 -50.06 9.33 18.02
CA LYS A 127 -51.19 10.18 18.42
C LYS A 127 -52.20 10.35 17.29
N ILE A 128 -51.74 10.48 16.05
CA ILE A 128 -52.62 10.58 14.88
C ILE A 128 -53.42 9.28 14.72
N VAL A 129 -52.77 8.12 14.78
CA VAL A 129 -53.43 6.81 14.63
C VAL A 129 -54.48 6.59 15.73
N GLU A 130 -54.13 6.88 16.98
CA GLU A 130 -55.04 6.74 18.13
C GLU A 130 -56.23 7.73 18.06
N SER A 131 -56.05 8.93 17.50
CA SER A 131 -57.10 9.96 17.40
C SER A 131 -58.33 9.53 16.59
N TYR A 132 -58.19 8.49 15.79
CA TYR A 132 -59.27 7.92 15.00
C TYR A 132 -59.54 6.45 15.31
N HIS A 133 -59.07 5.96 16.46
CA HIS A 133 -59.20 4.59 16.93
C HIS A 133 -58.47 3.54 16.07
N GLY A 134 -57.38 3.92 15.41
CA GLY A 134 -56.48 2.97 14.76
C GLY A 134 -55.65 2.18 15.76
N GLU A 135 -55.26 0.96 15.38
CA GLU A 135 -54.48 0.04 16.21
C GLU A 135 -52.97 0.23 15.99
N ILE A 136 -52.18 0.22 17.06
CA ILE A 136 -50.72 0.13 16.99
C ILE A 136 -50.30 -1.32 17.17
N HIS A 137 -49.55 -1.86 16.21
CA HIS A 137 -49.04 -3.23 16.28
C HIS A 137 -47.51 -3.25 16.27
N LEU A 138 -46.90 -3.75 17.35
CA LEU A 138 -45.45 -3.89 17.47
C LEU A 138 -45.03 -5.32 17.12
N ILE A 139 -44.12 -5.45 16.16
CA ILE A 139 -43.62 -6.72 15.64
C ILE A 139 -42.19 -6.90 16.16
N PRO A 140 -41.91 -7.92 16.99
CA PRO A 140 -40.54 -8.19 17.45
C PRO A 140 -39.58 -8.33 16.27
N GLY A 141 -38.40 -7.71 16.37
CA GLY A 141 -37.36 -7.89 15.36
C GLY A 141 -36.86 -9.33 15.34
N LEU A 142 -36.53 -9.85 14.16
CA LEU A 142 -35.88 -11.16 14.03
C LEU A 142 -34.39 -11.04 14.43
N PRO A 143 -33.92 -11.72 15.49
CA PRO A 143 -32.55 -11.55 15.99
C PRO A 143 -31.48 -11.87 14.94
N GLY A 144 -30.40 -11.08 14.91
CA GLY A 144 -29.24 -11.31 14.05
C GLY A 144 -29.41 -10.92 12.59
N PHE A 145 -30.50 -10.22 12.24
CA PHE A 145 -30.78 -9.70 10.90
C PHE A 145 -31.06 -8.19 10.92
N SER A 146 -30.01 -7.40 10.73
CA SER A 146 -30.09 -5.98 10.40
C SER A 146 -29.04 -5.62 9.35
N THR A 147 -29.30 -4.59 8.53
CA THR A 147 -28.28 -4.11 7.57
C THR A 147 -26.97 -3.71 8.29
N THR A 148 -27.08 -3.13 9.49
CA THR A 148 -25.92 -2.76 10.31
C THR A 148 -25.10 -3.98 10.73
N GLU A 149 -25.75 -5.06 11.19
CA GLU A 149 -25.06 -6.30 11.55
C GLU A 149 -24.46 -7.02 10.35
N ILE A 150 -25.14 -7.02 9.19
CA ILE A 150 -24.61 -7.61 7.95
C ILE A 150 -23.32 -6.89 7.55
N ILE A 151 -23.34 -5.55 7.55
CA ILE A 151 -22.14 -4.75 7.27
C ILE A 151 -21.05 -5.01 8.30
N LYS A 152 -21.43 -5.08 9.59
CA LYS A 152 -20.48 -5.40 10.65
C LYS A 152 -19.81 -6.74 10.37
N ARG A 153 -20.57 -7.80 10.07
CA ARG A 153 -20.04 -9.13 9.72
C ARG A 153 -19.10 -9.11 8.52
N ILE A 154 -19.47 -8.39 7.46
CA ILE A 154 -18.62 -8.21 6.27
C ILE A 154 -17.29 -7.54 6.65
N LYS A 155 -17.34 -6.48 7.46
CA LYS A 155 -16.14 -5.76 7.93
C LYS A 155 -15.32 -6.55 8.96
N THR A 156 -15.95 -7.41 9.76
CA THR A 156 -15.29 -8.17 10.84
C THR A 156 -14.79 -9.54 10.42
N ASN A 157 -14.93 -9.93 9.14
CA ASN A 157 -14.32 -11.14 8.58
C ASN A 157 -12.79 -10.95 8.42
N LYS A 158 -12.14 -10.58 9.53
CA LYS A 158 -10.69 -10.48 9.63
C LYS A 158 -10.11 -11.86 9.68
N ILE A 159 -8.94 -12.04 9.09
CA ILE A 159 -8.09 -13.19 9.39
C ILE A 159 -7.69 -13.03 10.85
N PRO A 160 -8.14 -13.90 11.78
CA PRO A 160 -7.76 -13.79 13.17
C PRO A 160 -6.25 -14.01 13.26
N MET A 161 -5.53 -12.99 13.75
CA MET A 161 -4.13 -13.17 14.12
C MET A 161 -4.08 -13.91 15.44
N ASP A 162 -3.22 -14.92 15.50
CA ASP A 162 -3.01 -15.71 16.70
C ASP A 162 -2.39 -14.82 17.79
N SER A 163 -3.17 -14.57 18.85
CA SER A 163 -2.76 -13.74 19.99
C SER A 163 -1.65 -14.37 20.83
N SER A 164 -1.27 -15.62 20.57
CA SER A 164 -0.10 -16.27 21.19
C SER A 164 1.22 -15.87 20.53
N LEU A 165 1.18 -15.25 19.34
CA LEU A 165 2.37 -14.77 18.66
C LEU A 165 3.01 -13.57 19.38
N PHE A 166 4.27 -13.31 19.06
CA PHE A 166 5.04 -12.23 19.68
C PHE A 166 4.39 -10.86 19.44
N ASP A 167 4.05 -10.19 20.54
CA ASP A 167 3.39 -8.88 20.52
C ASP A 167 4.43 -7.75 20.38
N ARG A 168 4.56 -7.23 19.15
CA ARG A 168 5.47 -6.12 18.83
C ARG A 168 5.15 -4.84 19.61
N THR A 169 3.93 -4.67 20.12
CA THR A 169 3.57 -3.48 20.91
C THR A 169 4.24 -3.45 22.29
N LYS A 170 4.79 -4.58 22.75
CA LYS A 170 5.57 -4.69 23.99
C LYS A 170 7.05 -4.38 23.82
N ILE A 171 7.52 -4.18 22.59
CA ILE A 171 8.90 -3.79 22.32
C ILE A 171 9.11 -2.34 22.78
N ASN A 172 10.16 -2.10 23.56
CA ASN A 172 10.53 -0.77 24.00
C ASN A 172 11.47 -0.11 22.97
N PHE A 173 10.94 0.85 22.22
CA PHE A 173 11.73 1.65 21.27
C PHE A 173 12.38 2.84 21.98
N LYS A 174 13.64 3.10 21.66
CA LYS A 174 14.38 4.26 22.18
C LYS A 174 14.40 5.41 21.16
N PRO A 175 14.50 6.67 21.61
CA PRO A 175 14.75 7.79 20.73
C PRO A 175 16.03 7.58 19.90
N LEU A 176 15.96 7.79 18.59
CA LEU A 176 17.09 7.62 17.68
C LEU A 176 18.26 8.53 18.03
N ASN A 177 17.99 9.71 18.58
CA ASN A 177 19.03 10.66 18.96
C ASN A 177 19.89 10.19 20.15
N GLU A 178 19.42 9.24 20.96
CA GLU A 178 20.19 8.61 22.03
C GLU A 178 21.16 7.55 21.51
N ARG A 179 21.01 7.12 20.25
CA ARG A 179 21.87 6.08 19.66
C ARG A 179 23.29 6.58 19.42
N VAL A 180 24.26 5.79 19.87
CA VAL A 180 25.66 5.95 19.47
C VAL A 180 25.81 5.43 18.05
N SER A 181 26.02 6.36 17.12
CA SER A 181 26.16 6.09 15.69
C SER A 181 27.65 6.07 15.31
N LYS A 182 28.05 5.13 14.44
CA LYS A 182 29.46 4.89 14.06
C LYS A 182 29.94 5.77 12.91
N SER A 183 29.02 6.30 12.12
CA SER A 183 29.34 7.08 10.93
C SER A 183 28.46 8.31 10.83
N GLY A 184 29.05 9.45 10.47
CA GLY A 184 28.35 10.69 10.15
C GLY A 184 28.60 11.15 8.73
N LEU A 185 28.24 12.39 8.43
CA LEU A 185 28.43 13.02 7.11
C LEU A 185 29.91 13.22 6.73
N GLU A 186 30.83 13.11 7.69
CA GLU A 186 32.27 13.21 7.45
C GLU A 186 32.84 12.09 6.55
N ILE A 187 32.11 10.99 6.37
CA ILE A 187 32.49 9.90 5.46
C ILE A 187 32.32 10.25 3.97
N MET A 188 31.55 11.31 3.68
CA MET A 188 31.08 11.60 2.32
C MET A 188 32.23 11.90 1.38
N VAL A 189 32.25 11.20 0.25
CA VAL A 189 33.28 11.37 -0.78
C VAL A 189 32.96 12.58 -1.63
N ASN A 190 33.96 13.43 -1.88
CA ASN A 190 33.83 14.55 -2.83
C ASN A 190 34.01 14.03 -4.27
N PRO A 191 33.00 14.12 -5.15
CA PRO A 191 33.10 13.65 -6.54
C PRO A 191 34.11 14.40 -7.41
N ASP A 192 34.54 15.59 -7.02
CA ASP A 192 35.46 16.41 -7.81
C ASP A 192 36.93 16.26 -7.36
N GLU A 193 37.19 15.55 -6.27
CA GLU A 193 38.54 15.23 -5.80
C GLU A 193 39.08 13.96 -6.46
N THR A 194 40.39 13.90 -6.67
CA THR A 194 41.05 12.70 -7.19
C THR A 194 40.78 11.50 -6.28
N PRO A 195 40.51 10.29 -6.82
CA PRO A 195 40.33 9.11 -5.99
C PRO A 195 41.49 8.89 -5.00
N ASP A 196 41.16 8.58 -3.75
CA ASP A 196 42.14 8.34 -2.67
C ASP A 196 43.15 7.23 -3.03
N SER A 197 42.73 6.28 -3.87
CA SER A 197 43.57 5.17 -4.34
C SER A 197 43.23 4.83 -5.79
N PRO A 198 44.24 4.57 -6.64
CA PRO A 198 43.99 4.09 -7.99
C PRO A 198 43.39 2.68 -7.94
N SER A 199 42.51 2.37 -8.91
CA SER A 199 42.00 1.01 -9.05
C SER A 199 43.13 0.04 -9.39
N GLN A 200 43.06 -1.18 -8.86
CA GLN A 200 43.94 -2.28 -9.22
C GLN A 200 43.64 -2.82 -10.64
N TYR A 201 42.50 -2.41 -11.22
CA TYR A 201 42.00 -2.89 -12.51
C TYR A 201 41.73 -1.74 -13.50
N PRO A 202 42.71 -0.85 -13.78
CA PRO A 202 42.48 0.38 -14.53
C PRO A 202 41.96 0.13 -15.96
N GLU A 203 42.43 -0.93 -16.63
CA GLU A 203 41.96 -1.26 -17.98
C GLU A 203 40.52 -1.80 -17.98
N MET A 204 40.12 -2.54 -16.94
CA MET A 204 38.73 -2.97 -16.78
C MET A 204 37.81 -1.78 -16.49
N ILE A 205 38.26 -0.82 -15.67
CA ILE A 205 37.53 0.42 -15.42
C ILE A 205 37.27 1.19 -16.72
N LYS A 206 38.30 1.37 -17.57
CA LYS A 206 38.17 2.00 -18.89
C LYS A 206 37.17 1.28 -19.79
N HIS A 207 37.24 -0.05 -19.82
CA HIS A 207 36.31 -0.87 -20.60
C HIS A 207 34.86 -0.72 -20.11
N ILE A 208 34.63 -0.78 -18.81
CA ILE A 208 33.31 -0.57 -18.20
C ILE A 208 32.78 0.83 -18.51
N ALA A 209 33.62 1.86 -18.36
CA ALA A 209 33.24 3.24 -18.67
C ALA A 209 32.83 3.38 -20.15
N THR A 210 33.54 2.71 -21.06
CA THR A 210 33.23 2.68 -22.50
C THR A 210 31.86 2.06 -22.77
N GLU A 211 31.55 0.91 -22.17
CA GLU A 211 30.24 0.24 -22.37
C GLU A 211 29.09 1.03 -21.73
N ILE A 212 29.31 1.73 -20.60
CA ILE A 212 28.33 2.65 -20.01
C ILE A 212 28.09 3.85 -20.94
N LYS A 213 29.15 4.50 -21.44
CA LYS A 213 29.05 5.62 -22.40
C LYS A 213 28.30 5.20 -23.67
N LYS A 214 28.59 4.01 -24.20
CA LYS A 214 27.89 3.42 -25.36
C LYS A 214 26.43 3.13 -25.06
N SER A 215 26.11 2.57 -23.89
CA SER A 215 24.73 2.31 -23.47
C SER A 215 23.93 3.60 -23.36
N LYS A 216 24.51 4.63 -22.74
CA LYS A 216 23.94 5.98 -22.63
C LYS A 216 23.66 6.57 -24.02
N ALA A 217 24.63 6.54 -24.92
CA ALA A 217 24.49 7.06 -26.29
C ALA A 217 23.37 6.36 -27.08
N ASN A 218 23.15 5.07 -26.83
CA ASN A 218 22.12 4.26 -27.47
C ASN A 218 20.80 4.19 -26.69
N ASN A 219 20.64 5.00 -25.63
CA ASN A 219 19.47 5.01 -24.75
C ASN A 219 19.10 3.62 -24.21
N LYS A 220 20.13 2.86 -23.80
CA LYS A 220 20.02 1.52 -23.23
C LYS A 220 20.09 1.57 -21.71
N PRO A 221 19.44 0.63 -21.00
CA PRO A 221 19.47 0.61 -19.55
C PRO A 221 20.88 0.46 -19.00
N ILE A 222 21.22 1.32 -18.05
CA ILE A 222 22.36 1.19 -17.14
C ILE A 222 21.77 1.06 -15.74
N ILE A 223 21.73 -0.18 -15.25
CA ILE A 223 21.08 -0.55 -13.99
C ILE A 223 22.15 -0.80 -12.94
N MET A 224 22.12 -0.09 -11.83
CA MET A 224 23.00 -0.34 -10.69
C MET A 224 22.21 -0.88 -9.51
N ALA A 225 22.62 -2.04 -9.01
CA ALA A 225 22.10 -2.66 -7.81
C ALA A 225 23.18 -2.69 -6.70
N PHE A 226 22.85 -2.25 -5.50
CA PHE A 226 23.80 -2.19 -4.39
C PHE A 226 23.20 -2.49 -3.01
N GLY A 227 24.06 -2.69 -2.01
CA GLY A 227 23.68 -2.85 -0.61
C GLY A 227 24.13 -1.68 0.28
N ALA A 228 23.75 -1.73 1.56
CA ALA A 228 23.92 -0.63 2.52
C ALA A 228 25.35 -0.10 2.68
N HIS A 229 26.37 -0.94 2.48
CA HIS A 229 27.78 -0.52 2.60
C HIS A 229 28.15 0.62 1.67
N LEU A 230 27.53 0.73 0.50
CA LEU A 230 27.79 1.84 -0.41
C LEU A 230 27.46 3.19 0.25
N ILE A 231 26.31 3.28 0.92
CA ILE A 231 25.88 4.50 1.61
C ILE A 231 26.74 4.77 2.86
N LYS A 232 27.02 3.73 3.64
CA LYS A 232 27.87 3.83 4.85
C LYS A 232 29.34 4.17 4.56
N ASN A 233 29.78 4.00 3.32
CA ASN A 233 31.11 4.39 2.86
C ASN A 233 31.11 5.77 2.17
N GLY A 234 30.01 6.53 2.26
CA GLY A 234 29.94 7.92 1.82
C GLY A 234 29.81 8.13 0.32
N LEU A 235 29.31 7.14 -0.42
CA LEU A 235 29.24 7.20 -1.89
C LEU A 235 27.94 7.81 -2.44
N SER A 236 27.04 8.31 -1.57
CA SER A 236 25.84 9.03 -2.02
C SER A 236 26.16 10.18 -2.99
N PRO A 237 27.17 11.06 -2.76
CA PRO A 237 27.50 12.12 -3.71
C PRO A 237 27.92 11.62 -5.09
N ILE A 238 28.69 10.52 -5.16
CA ILE A 238 29.08 9.88 -6.43
C ILE A 238 27.84 9.38 -7.16
N LEU A 239 26.92 8.69 -6.47
CA LEU A 239 25.66 8.23 -7.06
C LEU A 239 24.84 9.38 -7.63
N ILE A 240 24.69 10.47 -6.86
CA ILE A 240 23.94 11.66 -7.27
C ILE A 240 24.51 12.19 -8.60
N ARG A 241 25.83 12.33 -8.70
CA ARG A 241 26.47 12.82 -9.94
C ARG A 241 26.30 11.85 -11.10
N MET A 242 26.52 10.55 -10.87
CA MET A 242 26.34 9.54 -11.91
C MET A 242 24.88 9.53 -12.44
N MET A 243 23.90 9.75 -11.58
CA MET A 243 22.50 9.90 -11.98
C MET A 243 22.24 11.18 -12.78
N GLU A 244 22.67 12.33 -12.26
CA GLU A 244 22.46 13.65 -12.88
C GLU A 244 23.12 13.75 -14.25
N GLU A 245 24.29 13.14 -14.39
CA GLU A 245 25.05 13.09 -15.63
C GLU A 245 24.58 11.95 -16.56
N GLY A 246 23.55 11.19 -16.19
CA GLY A 246 22.92 10.18 -17.04
C GLY A 246 23.75 8.90 -17.25
N TYR A 247 24.69 8.61 -16.36
CA TYR A 247 25.42 7.34 -16.33
C TYR A 247 24.64 6.23 -15.64
N LEU A 248 23.51 6.54 -15.00
CA LEU A 248 22.59 5.57 -14.40
C LEU A 248 21.17 5.86 -14.88
N THR A 249 20.46 4.80 -15.26
CA THR A 249 19.04 4.87 -15.65
C THR A 249 18.14 4.24 -14.60
N HIS A 250 18.70 3.34 -13.78
CA HIS A 250 17.99 2.65 -12.73
C HIS A 250 18.90 2.40 -11.53
N ILE A 251 18.40 2.69 -10.33
CA ILE A 251 19.02 2.34 -9.06
C ILE A 251 18.12 1.37 -8.30
N ALA A 252 18.67 0.21 -7.95
CA ALA A 252 18.00 -0.81 -7.16
C ALA A 252 18.78 -1.04 -5.86
N THR A 253 18.09 -1.03 -4.71
CA THR A 253 18.77 -1.22 -3.42
C THR A 253 17.92 -2.00 -2.42
N ASN A 254 18.46 -2.30 -1.24
CA ASN A 254 17.74 -2.99 -0.16
C ASN A 254 17.21 -2.00 0.90
N GLY A 255 16.35 -2.48 1.80
CA GLY A 255 15.79 -1.65 2.87
C GLY A 255 16.86 -1.03 3.77
N ALA A 256 17.90 -1.77 4.14
CA ALA A 256 19.04 -1.24 4.90
C ALA A 256 19.67 0.03 4.29
N SER A 257 19.85 0.11 2.97
CA SER A 257 20.39 1.31 2.32
C SER A 257 19.47 2.52 2.47
N THR A 258 18.14 2.28 2.40
CA THR A 258 17.14 3.35 2.60
C THR A 258 17.16 3.89 4.03
N ILE A 259 17.37 3.00 5.01
CA ILE A 259 17.50 3.37 6.43
C ILE A 259 18.72 4.26 6.63
N HIS A 260 19.89 3.85 6.16
CA HIS A 260 21.12 4.62 6.36
C HIS A 260 21.06 6.01 5.70
N ASP A 261 20.59 6.07 4.45
CA ASP A 261 20.48 7.34 3.74
C ASP A 261 19.43 8.27 4.37
N TRP A 262 18.30 7.72 4.84
CA TRP A 262 17.31 8.51 5.57
C TRP A 262 17.83 9.03 6.91
N GLU A 263 18.53 8.20 7.70
CA GLU A 263 19.09 8.64 8.99
C GLU A 263 20.15 9.73 8.83
N LEU A 264 20.97 9.64 7.77
CA LEU A 264 21.90 10.71 7.40
C LEU A 264 21.15 12.01 7.05
N ALA A 265 20.08 11.94 6.25
CA ALA A 265 19.26 13.10 5.93
C ALA A 265 18.59 13.72 7.18
N TYR A 266 18.13 12.87 8.10
CA TYR A 266 17.36 13.23 9.29
C TYR A 266 18.23 13.82 10.42
N GLN A 267 19.38 13.22 10.72
CA GLN A 267 20.22 13.61 11.87
C GLN A 267 21.73 13.70 11.57
N GLY A 268 22.16 13.49 10.32
CA GLY A 268 23.56 13.60 9.92
C GLY A 268 24.45 12.44 10.38
N ARG A 269 23.87 11.37 10.94
CA ARG A 269 24.59 10.20 11.46
C ARG A 269 23.79 8.92 11.36
N THR A 270 24.48 7.81 11.16
CA THR A 270 23.91 6.48 10.98
C THR A 270 24.84 5.38 11.49
N GLU A 271 24.43 4.12 11.31
CA GLU A 271 25.16 2.91 11.68
C GLU A 271 25.21 2.67 13.19
N GLU A 272 24.45 1.69 13.65
CA GLU A 272 24.43 1.28 15.04
C GLU A 272 25.49 0.20 15.35
N ASP A 273 25.90 0.08 16.61
CA ASP A 273 26.74 -1.04 17.04
C ASP A 273 25.90 -2.32 17.20
N VAL A 274 25.94 -3.18 16.17
CA VAL A 274 25.23 -4.47 16.16
C VAL A 274 25.58 -5.33 17.39
N ARG A 275 26.85 -5.41 17.78
CA ARG A 275 27.30 -6.31 18.86
C ARG A 275 26.75 -5.84 20.20
N THR A 276 26.87 -4.56 20.49
CA THR A 276 26.39 -3.95 21.73
C THR A 276 24.87 -4.02 21.79
N TYR A 277 24.18 -3.50 20.78
CA TYR A 277 22.73 -3.38 20.84
C TYR A 277 22.00 -4.71 20.67
N SER A 278 22.57 -5.71 19.97
CA SER A 278 21.96 -7.04 19.94
C SER A 278 22.00 -7.70 21.31
N LYS A 279 23.13 -7.58 22.03
CA LYS A 279 23.29 -8.12 23.38
C LYS A 279 22.34 -7.45 24.38
N GLU A 280 22.08 -6.17 24.22
CA GLU A 280 21.18 -5.40 25.09
C GLU A 280 19.70 -5.46 24.69
N GLY A 281 19.35 -6.14 23.59
CA GLY A 281 17.99 -6.20 23.07
C GLY A 281 17.48 -4.85 22.55
N GLN A 282 18.36 -4.06 21.91
CA GLN A 282 18.09 -2.73 21.38
C GLN A 282 18.36 -2.59 19.88
N PHE A 283 18.96 -3.62 19.25
CA PHE A 283 19.34 -3.56 17.84
C PHE A 283 18.13 -3.31 16.94
N GLY A 284 18.18 -2.22 16.18
CA GLY A 284 17.09 -1.82 15.29
C GLY A 284 15.83 -1.29 15.99
N LEU A 285 15.89 -0.98 17.29
CA LEU A 285 14.73 -0.55 18.08
C LEU A 285 14.70 0.97 18.32
N TRP A 286 14.85 1.73 17.24
CA TRP A 286 14.87 3.18 17.24
C TRP A 286 13.53 3.75 16.75
N GLU A 287 12.83 4.52 17.58
CA GLU A 287 11.43 4.91 17.35
C GLU A 287 11.29 5.70 16.04
N GLU A 288 12.10 6.73 15.79
CA GLU A 288 11.97 7.57 14.60
C GLU A 288 12.25 6.81 13.31
N THR A 289 13.29 5.97 13.28
CA THR A 289 13.61 5.12 12.12
C THR A 289 12.47 4.15 11.83
N GLY A 290 11.97 3.44 12.85
CA GLY A 290 10.86 2.50 12.69
C GLY A 290 9.55 3.18 12.32
N LYS A 291 9.23 4.31 12.97
CA LYS A 291 7.97 5.03 12.80
C LYS A 291 7.87 5.72 11.45
N TYR A 292 8.84 6.57 11.10
CA TYR A 292 8.72 7.42 9.92
C TYR A 292 8.87 6.64 8.61
N LEU A 293 9.78 5.65 8.55
CA LEU A 293 9.91 4.82 7.36
C LEU A 293 8.65 3.99 7.10
N ASN A 294 8.06 3.36 8.12
CA ASN A 294 6.80 2.62 7.94
C ASN A 294 5.64 3.55 7.55
N LEU A 295 5.53 4.75 8.13
CA LEU A 295 4.48 5.70 7.75
C LEU A 295 4.65 6.23 6.33
N ALA A 296 5.88 6.50 5.90
CA ALA A 296 6.17 6.87 4.53
C ALA A 296 5.73 5.77 3.57
N ILE A 297 6.08 4.50 3.85
CA ILE A 297 5.68 3.34 3.03
C ILE A 297 4.15 3.17 3.00
N ILE A 298 3.47 3.32 4.13
CA ILE A 298 2.00 3.26 4.20
C ILE A 298 1.37 4.35 3.34
N ALA A 299 1.80 5.60 3.50
CA ALA A 299 1.27 6.74 2.77
C ALA A 299 1.55 6.61 1.27
N GLY A 300 2.78 6.25 0.91
CA GLY A 300 3.18 6.09 -0.49
C GLY A 300 2.48 4.93 -1.17
N ALA A 301 2.34 3.77 -0.52
CA ALA A 301 1.61 2.62 -1.07
C ALA A 301 0.17 2.99 -1.45
N ALA A 302 -0.53 3.73 -0.60
CA ALA A 302 -1.90 4.18 -0.87
C ALA A 302 -1.99 5.24 -1.98
N ASN A 303 -0.89 5.98 -2.22
CA ASN A 303 -0.75 6.94 -3.31
C ASN A 303 -0.09 6.37 -4.57
N GLY A 304 0.10 5.04 -4.65
CA GLY A 304 0.70 4.39 -5.82
C GLY A 304 2.21 4.63 -6.00
N ARG A 305 2.92 4.91 -4.91
CA ARG A 305 4.39 5.06 -4.88
C ARG A 305 5.10 3.74 -4.56
N GLY A 306 6.28 3.60 -5.15
CA GLY A 306 7.25 2.57 -4.80
C GLY A 306 7.77 2.68 -3.37
N TYR A 307 8.43 1.64 -2.86
CA TYR A 307 8.99 1.66 -1.50
C TYR A 307 10.04 2.78 -1.38
N GLY A 308 10.96 2.86 -2.36
CA GLY A 308 11.97 3.92 -2.40
C GLY A 308 11.36 5.30 -2.57
N GLU A 309 10.45 5.46 -3.52
CA GLU A 309 9.77 6.75 -3.77
C GLU A 309 8.99 7.26 -2.56
N SER A 310 8.40 6.34 -1.77
CA SER A 310 7.66 6.69 -0.56
C SER A 310 8.54 7.42 0.46
N ILE A 311 9.75 6.89 0.70
CA ILE A 311 10.72 7.46 1.63
C ILE A 311 11.32 8.73 1.03
N ALA A 312 11.66 8.70 -0.25
CA ALA A 312 12.22 9.83 -0.97
C ALA A 312 11.27 11.05 -1.00
N GLU A 313 9.97 10.81 -1.17
CA GLU A 313 8.93 11.85 -1.11
C GLU A 313 8.87 12.52 0.27
N MET A 314 8.99 11.73 1.35
CA MET A 314 9.04 12.25 2.71
C MET A 314 10.28 13.13 2.93
N ILE A 315 11.47 12.69 2.49
CA ILE A 315 12.71 13.45 2.63
C ILE A 315 12.60 14.78 1.87
N HIS A 316 12.12 14.73 0.63
CA HIS A 316 11.98 15.90 -0.22
C HIS A 316 11.00 16.93 0.39
N LYS A 317 9.84 16.47 0.86
CA LYS A 317 8.77 17.34 1.36
C LYS A 317 8.88 17.74 2.84
N ASP A 318 9.82 17.16 3.59
CA ASP A 318 9.93 17.28 5.06
C ASP A 318 8.64 16.90 5.82
N LYS A 319 7.82 16.03 5.24
CA LYS A 319 6.55 15.64 5.85
C LYS A 319 6.02 14.33 5.28
N ILE A 320 5.09 13.73 6.02
CA ILE A 320 4.30 12.58 5.59
C ILE A 320 2.83 13.00 5.61
N ASP A 321 2.18 12.98 4.46
CA ASP A 321 0.74 13.20 4.36
C ASP A 321 0.04 11.83 4.39
N ILE A 322 -0.65 11.50 5.48
CA ILE A 322 -1.36 10.22 5.66
C ILE A 322 -2.70 10.28 4.89
N PRO A 323 -2.93 9.40 3.88
CA PRO A 323 -4.15 9.44 3.09
C PRO A 323 -5.41 9.11 3.91
N GLU A 324 -6.56 9.68 3.54
CA GLU A 324 -7.85 9.32 4.14
C GLU A 324 -8.31 7.91 3.76
N LYS A 325 -8.01 7.51 2.51
CA LYS A 325 -8.39 6.21 1.94
C LYS A 325 -7.24 5.23 2.11
N LEU A 326 -7.39 4.33 3.08
CA LEU A 326 -6.43 3.28 3.41
C LEU A 326 -7.14 1.92 3.49
N LEU A 327 -6.36 0.84 3.43
CA LEU A 327 -6.89 -0.50 3.69
C LEU A 327 -7.31 -0.62 5.16
N GLU A 328 -8.43 -1.30 5.44
CA GLU A 328 -8.96 -1.45 6.81
C GLU A 328 -7.93 -1.99 7.82
N PRO A 329 -7.11 -3.03 7.52
CA PRO A 329 -6.05 -3.48 8.45
C PRO A 329 -5.03 -2.38 8.77
N THR A 330 -4.67 -1.57 7.77
CA THR A 330 -3.73 -0.45 7.92
C THR A 330 -4.32 0.65 8.82
N ILE A 331 -5.62 0.95 8.69
CA ILE A 331 -6.31 1.93 9.54
C ILE A 331 -6.24 1.51 11.02
N GLU A 332 -6.36 0.23 11.32
CA GLU A 332 -6.28 -0.28 12.69
C GLU A 332 -4.87 -0.16 13.26
N THR A 333 -3.85 -0.50 12.45
CA THR A 333 -2.44 -0.28 12.78
C THR A 333 -2.17 1.18 13.12
N LEU A 334 -2.65 2.13 12.31
CA LEU A 334 -2.47 3.57 12.57
C LEU A 334 -3.20 4.03 13.84
N LYS A 335 -4.46 3.62 14.03
CA LYS A 335 -5.25 3.96 15.22
C LYS A 335 -4.60 3.47 16.50
N SER A 336 -3.97 2.29 16.49
CA SER A 336 -3.25 1.76 17.66
C SER A 336 -2.08 2.64 18.11
N ARG A 337 -1.62 3.55 17.24
CA ARG A 337 -0.53 4.50 17.49
C ARG A 337 -0.99 5.96 17.50
N ASN A 338 -2.29 6.21 17.65
CA ASN A 338 -2.89 7.55 17.67
C ASN A 338 -2.62 8.38 16.39
N ILE A 339 -2.50 7.71 15.24
CA ILE A 339 -2.32 8.36 13.94
C ILE A 339 -3.65 8.34 13.19
N LEU A 340 -4.11 9.52 12.79
CA LEU A 340 -5.39 9.68 12.11
C LEU A 340 -5.18 9.67 10.58
N PRO A 341 -5.95 8.89 9.82
CA PRO A 341 -6.06 9.08 8.37
C PRO A 341 -6.40 10.54 8.03
N GLY A 342 -5.81 11.11 6.98
CA GLY A 342 -5.94 12.52 6.61
C GLY A 342 -5.04 13.50 7.38
N SER A 343 -4.24 13.03 8.34
CA SER A 343 -3.29 13.88 9.07
C SER A 343 -1.97 14.07 8.31
N THR A 344 -1.26 15.15 8.63
CA THR A 344 0.10 15.41 8.15
C THR A 344 1.06 15.38 9.34
N LEU A 345 2.16 14.65 9.20
CA LEU A 345 3.26 14.63 10.16
C LEU A 345 4.45 15.40 9.58
N GLN A 346 5.00 16.36 10.33
CA GLN A 346 6.23 17.04 9.96
C GLN A 346 7.44 16.19 10.35
N VAL A 347 8.39 16.04 9.43
CA VAL A 347 9.63 15.28 9.61
C VAL A 347 10.74 16.05 8.91
N ASN A 348 11.47 16.87 9.66
CA ASN A 348 12.52 17.71 9.08
C ASN A 348 13.77 16.89 8.74
N HIS A 349 14.35 17.12 7.57
CA HIS A 349 15.61 16.52 7.13
C HIS A 349 16.65 17.63 6.87
N PRO A 350 17.36 18.13 7.90
CA PRO A 350 18.33 19.22 7.77
C PRO A 350 19.45 18.95 6.78
N TYR A 351 19.75 17.67 6.55
CA TYR A 351 20.83 17.21 5.69
C TYR A 351 20.32 16.56 4.41
N LYS A 352 19.08 16.85 3.98
CA LYS A 352 18.47 16.22 2.79
C LYS A 352 19.33 16.31 1.52
N ASN A 353 20.17 17.34 1.38
CA ASN A 353 21.03 17.54 0.21
C ASN A 353 22.11 16.45 0.06
N SER A 354 22.45 15.71 1.13
CA SER A 354 23.37 14.57 1.05
C SER A 354 22.67 13.26 0.70
N SER A 355 21.34 13.24 0.64
CA SER A 355 20.55 12.03 0.39
C SER A 355 20.45 11.74 -1.10
N PHE A 356 20.85 10.53 -1.50
CA PHE A 356 20.59 10.12 -2.89
C PHE A 356 19.11 9.86 -3.13
N GLN A 357 18.34 9.46 -2.09
CA GLN A 357 16.88 9.28 -2.20
C GLN A 357 16.19 10.60 -2.54
N GLU A 358 16.54 11.68 -1.84
CA GLU A 358 16.06 13.04 -2.18
C GLU A 358 16.42 13.39 -3.63
N ALA A 359 17.69 13.14 -4.01
CA ALA A 359 18.19 13.45 -5.34
C ALA A 359 17.45 12.73 -6.47
N VAL A 360 17.09 11.45 -6.25
CA VAL A 360 16.23 10.70 -7.17
C VAL A 360 14.86 11.36 -7.25
N PHE A 361 14.25 11.74 -6.13
CA PHE A 361 12.89 12.28 -6.15
C PHE A 361 12.80 13.60 -6.94
N ARG A 362 13.81 14.47 -6.82
CA ARG A 362 13.90 15.71 -7.62
C ARG A 362 14.27 15.46 -9.08
N ASN A 363 14.85 14.30 -9.42
CA ASN A 363 15.31 13.97 -10.77
C ASN A 363 14.55 12.79 -11.37
N SER A 364 13.53 13.08 -12.17
CA SER A 364 12.65 12.08 -12.79
C SER A 364 13.32 11.19 -13.86
N ASN A 365 14.58 11.41 -14.22
CA ASN A 365 15.24 10.67 -15.30
C ASN A 365 15.80 9.31 -14.86
N VAL A 366 15.82 9.03 -13.55
CA VAL A 366 16.31 7.76 -13.00
C VAL A 366 15.18 7.02 -12.31
N THR A 367 15.02 5.74 -12.65
CA THR A 367 14.09 4.87 -11.93
C THR A 367 14.75 4.41 -10.62
N TYR A 368 14.02 4.50 -9.51
CA TYR A 368 14.49 4.03 -8.21
C TYR A 368 13.57 2.96 -7.64
N THR A 369 14.17 1.86 -7.19
CA THR A 369 13.46 0.73 -6.61
C THR A 369 14.17 0.21 -5.37
N VAL A 370 13.37 -0.27 -4.42
CA VAL A 370 13.86 -0.90 -3.20
C VAL A 370 13.28 -2.30 -3.10
N HIS A 371 14.16 -3.27 -2.85
CA HIS A 371 13.85 -4.69 -2.72
C HIS A 371 14.13 -5.13 -1.29
N PRO A 372 13.26 -4.77 -0.32
CA PRO A 372 13.41 -5.20 1.06
C PRO A 372 13.22 -6.72 1.16
N HIS A 373 13.97 -7.35 2.06
CA HIS A 373 13.67 -8.72 2.46
C HIS A 373 12.75 -8.67 3.68
N ILE A 374 11.61 -9.37 3.59
CA ILE A 374 10.60 -9.38 4.65
C ILE A 374 11.25 -9.89 5.94
N CYS A 375 11.13 -9.10 7.01
CA CYS A 375 11.71 -9.35 8.34
C CYS A 375 13.25 -9.33 8.42
N HIS A 376 13.98 -8.90 7.39
CA HIS A 376 15.42 -8.62 7.52
C HIS A 376 15.68 -7.19 7.98
N ASP A 377 14.89 -6.24 7.48
CA ASP A 377 15.07 -4.83 7.79
C ASP A 377 14.48 -4.50 9.17
N ILE A 378 15.21 -3.69 9.95
CA ILE A 378 14.87 -3.39 11.35
C ILE A 378 13.48 -2.77 11.54
N ILE A 379 12.98 -2.07 10.51
CA ILE A 379 11.66 -1.43 10.56
C ILE A 379 10.52 -2.45 10.68
N GLY A 380 10.76 -3.73 10.34
CA GLY A 380 9.80 -4.82 10.47
C GLY A 380 9.42 -5.13 11.93
N ASN A 381 10.28 -4.78 12.89
CA ASN A 381 10.02 -4.95 14.32
C ASN A 381 9.01 -3.93 14.84
N HIS A 382 8.86 -2.78 14.17
CA HIS A 382 8.00 -1.70 14.63
C HIS A 382 6.51 -2.08 14.48
N PRO A 383 5.63 -1.74 15.46
CA PRO A 383 4.19 -2.02 15.37
C PRO A 383 3.48 -1.44 14.14
N LEU A 384 4.04 -0.37 13.56
CA LEU A 384 3.53 0.23 12.31
C LEU A 384 3.90 -0.54 11.05
N SER A 385 4.69 -1.61 11.14
CA SER A 385 5.03 -2.43 9.98
C SER A 385 3.80 -3.16 9.46
N ASP A 386 3.39 -2.74 8.27
CA ASP A 386 2.20 -3.18 7.56
C ASP A 386 2.57 -3.98 6.31
N GLY A 387 2.37 -5.29 6.36
CA GLY A 387 2.73 -6.20 5.27
C GLY A 387 2.00 -5.89 3.95
N ALA A 388 0.77 -5.36 4.03
CA ALA A 388 0.02 -4.96 2.84
C ALA A 388 0.68 -3.79 2.13
N SER A 389 0.99 -2.71 2.85
CA SER A 389 1.68 -1.55 2.29
C SER A 389 3.07 -1.89 1.74
N ILE A 390 3.85 -2.68 2.48
CA ILE A 390 5.15 -3.18 2.01
C ILE A 390 4.99 -3.99 0.72
N GLY A 391 4.01 -4.91 0.67
CA GLY A 391 3.74 -5.72 -0.52
C GLY A 391 3.31 -4.89 -1.74
N ILE A 392 2.49 -3.85 -1.55
CA ILE A 392 2.11 -2.93 -2.62
C ILE A 392 3.34 -2.16 -3.12
N ALA A 393 4.04 -1.48 -2.22
CA ALA A 393 5.16 -0.59 -2.56
C ALA A 393 6.34 -1.35 -3.17
N ALA A 394 6.80 -2.43 -2.53
CA ALA A 394 7.98 -3.18 -2.97
C ALA A 394 7.68 -4.18 -4.09
N SER A 395 6.61 -4.98 -3.97
CA SER A 395 6.35 -6.07 -4.92
C SER A 395 5.48 -5.62 -6.10
N SER A 396 4.44 -4.82 -5.86
CA SER A 396 3.52 -4.42 -6.94
C SER A 396 4.04 -3.25 -7.76
N ILE A 397 4.87 -2.37 -7.17
CA ILE A 397 5.37 -1.17 -7.82
C ILE A 397 6.86 -1.29 -8.13
N ASP A 398 7.73 -1.36 -7.12
CA ASP A 398 9.18 -1.35 -7.32
C ASP A 398 9.66 -2.54 -8.16
N TYR A 399 9.25 -3.76 -7.84
CA TYR A 399 9.63 -4.93 -8.64
C TYR A 399 9.13 -4.86 -10.09
N ARG A 400 7.96 -4.24 -10.35
CA ARG A 400 7.48 -4.05 -11.73
C ARG A 400 8.28 -2.99 -12.49
N LYS A 401 8.71 -1.92 -11.83
CA LYS A 401 9.63 -0.93 -12.41
C LYS A 401 11.00 -1.54 -12.72
N TYR A 402 11.50 -2.37 -11.82
CA TYR A 402 12.73 -3.13 -12.02
C TYR A 402 12.60 -4.11 -13.20
N LEU A 403 11.54 -4.91 -13.24
CA LEU A 403 11.19 -5.77 -14.39
C LEU A 403 11.13 -4.99 -15.70
N HIS A 404 10.49 -3.82 -15.71
CA HIS A 404 10.41 -2.98 -16.89
C HIS A 404 11.81 -2.55 -17.40
N SER A 405 12.71 -2.22 -16.48
CA SER A 405 14.08 -1.82 -16.83
C SER A 405 14.89 -3.01 -17.36
N VAL A 406 14.79 -4.17 -16.71
CA VAL A 406 15.44 -5.40 -17.16
C VAL A 406 14.89 -5.89 -18.50
N SER A 407 13.60 -5.67 -18.80
CA SER A 407 13.00 -6.03 -20.10
C SER A 407 13.59 -5.27 -21.29
N LYS A 408 14.30 -4.18 -21.03
CA LYS A 408 14.97 -3.35 -22.05
C LYS A 408 16.49 -3.52 -22.05
N LEU A 409 17.03 -4.45 -21.26
CA LEU A 409 18.47 -4.56 -21.00
C LEU A 409 19.30 -4.94 -22.23
N GLU A 410 18.68 -5.36 -23.34
CA GLU A 410 19.37 -5.63 -24.61
C GLU A 410 20.15 -4.40 -25.11
N GLY A 411 21.47 -4.53 -25.21
CA GLY A 411 22.49 -3.52 -25.49
C GLY A 411 22.93 -2.70 -24.27
N GLY A 412 22.54 -3.10 -23.05
CA GLY A 412 22.73 -2.33 -21.82
C GLY A 412 23.77 -2.90 -20.86
N VAL A 413 23.83 -2.30 -19.67
CA VAL A 413 24.82 -2.61 -18.62
C VAL A 413 24.12 -2.83 -17.27
N TYR A 414 24.54 -3.87 -16.56
CA TYR A 414 24.11 -4.16 -15.21
C TYR A 414 25.29 -4.15 -14.24
N LEU A 415 25.23 -3.31 -13.20
CA LEU A 415 26.24 -3.21 -12.14
C LEU A 415 25.69 -3.78 -10.84
N SER A 416 26.44 -4.68 -10.21
CA SER A 416 26.17 -5.22 -8.88
C SER A 416 27.31 -4.85 -7.93
N ILE A 417 27.10 -3.85 -7.07
CA ILE A 417 28.14 -3.25 -6.23
C ILE A 417 27.91 -3.63 -4.76
N GLY A 418 28.79 -4.44 -4.18
CA GLY A 418 28.72 -4.86 -2.77
C GLY A 418 27.39 -5.52 -2.38
N SER A 419 26.74 -6.23 -3.31
CA SER A 419 25.41 -6.83 -3.13
C SER A 419 25.42 -8.32 -3.45
N ALA A 420 25.96 -9.11 -2.53
CA ALA A 420 26.14 -10.55 -2.71
C ALA A 420 24.83 -11.37 -2.71
N VAL A 421 23.74 -10.82 -2.17
CA VAL A 421 22.45 -11.52 -2.01
C VAL A 421 21.34 -10.87 -2.80
N MET A 422 20.97 -9.62 -2.49
CA MET A 422 19.79 -9.00 -3.10
C MET A 422 19.91 -8.93 -4.64
N SER A 423 20.99 -8.31 -5.14
CA SER A 423 21.21 -8.08 -6.57
C SER A 423 21.10 -9.35 -7.43
N PRO A 424 21.84 -10.45 -7.16
CA PRO A 424 21.69 -11.67 -7.96
C PRO A 424 20.30 -12.30 -7.81
N GLN A 425 19.69 -12.23 -6.62
CA GLN A 425 18.40 -12.87 -6.39
C GLN A 425 17.25 -12.18 -7.13
N ILE A 426 17.22 -10.85 -7.18
CA ILE A 426 16.19 -10.12 -7.93
C ILE A 426 16.42 -10.18 -9.44
N PHE A 427 17.69 -10.12 -9.87
CA PHE A 427 18.06 -10.06 -11.28
C PHE A 427 17.69 -11.35 -12.02
N GLU A 428 18.00 -12.53 -11.46
CA GLU A 428 17.70 -13.82 -12.10
C GLU A 428 16.21 -13.95 -12.48
N LYS A 429 15.31 -13.58 -11.57
CA LYS A 429 13.85 -13.72 -11.77
C LYS A 429 13.34 -12.65 -12.71
N ALA A 430 13.87 -11.43 -12.59
CA ALA A 430 13.51 -10.34 -13.50
C ALA A 430 13.96 -10.62 -14.94
N LEU A 431 15.17 -11.12 -15.14
CA LEU A 431 15.70 -11.49 -16.45
C LEU A 431 14.94 -12.66 -17.06
N SER A 432 14.64 -13.70 -16.26
CA SER A 432 13.85 -14.85 -16.73
C SER A 432 12.45 -14.43 -17.21
N ALA A 433 11.74 -13.63 -16.42
CA ALA A 433 10.43 -13.09 -16.80
C ALA A 433 10.53 -12.19 -18.05
N SER A 434 11.53 -11.32 -18.10
CA SER A 434 11.79 -10.42 -19.23
C SER A 434 12.06 -11.17 -20.54
N ARG A 435 12.89 -12.21 -20.49
CA ARG A 435 13.18 -13.08 -21.65
C ARG A 435 11.95 -13.87 -22.09
N ASN A 436 11.18 -14.37 -21.14
CA ASN A 436 9.94 -15.08 -21.46
C ASN A 436 8.97 -14.18 -22.24
N GLU A 437 8.79 -12.94 -21.77
CA GLU A 437 7.96 -11.92 -22.41
C GLU A 437 8.51 -11.53 -23.79
N ALA A 438 9.82 -11.24 -23.89
CA ALA A 438 10.48 -10.88 -25.15
C ALA A 438 10.33 -11.97 -26.22
N LYS A 439 10.48 -13.24 -25.83
CA LYS A 439 10.33 -14.39 -26.73
C LYS A 439 8.94 -14.48 -27.35
N GLN A 440 7.90 -14.14 -26.59
CA GLN A 440 6.51 -14.10 -27.12
C GLN A 440 6.35 -13.04 -28.23
N ARG A 441 7.24 -12.03 -28.28
CA ARG A 441 7.26 -10.98 -29.30
C ARG A 441 8.34 -11.18 -30.38
N GLY A 442 8.99 -12.35 -30.43
CA GLY A 442 10.07 -12.62 -31.37
C GLY A 442 11.35 -11.81 -31.11
N LYS A 443 11.56 -11.34 -29.87
CA LYS A 443 12.76 -10.62 -29.43
C LYS A 443 13.59 -11.48 -28.47
N GLU A 444 14.86 -11.11 -28.31
CA GLU A 444 15.78 -11.73 -27.36
C GLU A 444 16.43 -10.69 -26.45
N ILE A 445 16.90 -11.12 -25.27
CA ILE A 445 17.68 -10.32 -24.33
C ILE A 445 18.94 -11.13 -23.99
N LYS A 446 20.04 -10.91 -24.70
CA LYS A 446 21.30 -11.67 -24.62
C LYS A 446 22.53 -10.76 -24.66
N ASP A 447 22.46 -9.66 -25.40
CA ASP A 447 23.57 -8.73 -25.53
C ASP A 447 23.53 -7.71 -24.38
N PHE A 448 24.22 -7.97 -23.29
CA PHE A 448 24.41 -7.01 -22.20
C PHE A 448 25.65 -7.37 -21.40
N MET A 449 26.22 -6.38 -20.71
CA MET A 449 27.37 -6.56 -19.82
C MET A 449 26.91 -6.63 -18.36
N ILE A 450 27.48 -7.55 -17.60
CA ILE A 450 27.35 -7.56 -16.14
C ILE A 450 28.69 -7.19 -15.51
N ILE A 451 28.65 -6.31 -14.52
CA ILE A 451 29.77 -5.97 -13.66
C ILE A 451 29.40 -6.36 -12.23
N VAL A 452 30.28 -7.08 -11.57
CA VAL A 452 30.17 -7.42 -10.16
C VAL A 452 31.42 -6.89 -9.46
N ASN A 453 31.23 -5.97 -8.52
CA ASN A 453 32.30 -5.48 -7.66
C ASN A 453 31.98 -5.85 -6.21
N ASP A 454 32.92 -6.52 -5.56
CA ASP A 454 32.85 -6.89 -4.15
C ASP A 454 34.28 -6.99 -3.58
N ILE A 455 34.45 -6.82 -2.27
CA ILE A 455 35.76 -7.01 -1.62
C ILE A 455 36.12 -8.50 -1.46
N ASN A 456 35.10 -9.36 -1.52
CA ASN A 456 35.25 -10.79 -1.37
C ASN A 456 36.09 -11.40 -2.51
N GLU A 457 36.70 -12.55 -2.26
CA GLU A 457 37.45 -13.27 -3.29
C GLU A 457 36.51 -13.82 -4.37
N GLY A 458 36.94 -13.68 -5.64
CA GLY A 458 36.20 -14.15 -6.81
C GLY A 458 36.33 -15.63 -7.09
N GLY A 459 37.06 -16.37 -6.24
CA GLY A 459 37.29 -17.81 -6.37
C GLY A 459 38.30 -18.21 -7.44
N ASP A 460 39.15 -17.28 -7.90
CA ASP A 460 40.25 -17.50 -8.87
C ASP A 460 39.86 -18.29 -10.13
N ILE A 461 38.69 -17.98 -10.68
CA ILE A 461 38.20 -18.60 -11.92
C ILE A 461 37.79 -17.57 -12.96
N ASP A 462 37.89 -17.96 -14.23
CA ASP A 462 37.31 -17.20 -15.32
C ASP A 462 35.78 -17.39 -15.36
N TRP A 463 35.07 -16.37 -14.90
CA TRP A 463 33.61 -16.36 -14.90
C TRP A 463 32.99 -16.30 -16.29
N ASN A 464 33.76 -15.97 -17.34
CA ASN A 464 33.33 -16.01 -18.75
C ASN A 464 33.59 -17.36 -19.44
N SER A 465 34.32 -18.29 -18.80
CA SER A 465 34.49 -19.66 -19.30
C SER A 465 33.14 -20.35 -19.52
N SER A 466 33.11 -21.39 -20.34
CA SER A 466 31.91 -22.24 -20.51
C SER A 466 31.75 -23.27 -19.39
N GLU A 467 32.83 -23.66 -18.72
CA GLU A 467 32.85 -24.75 -17.72
C GLU A 467 32.52 -24.27 -16.30
N GLU A 468 31.44 -24.77 -15.71
CA GLU A 468 31.08 -24.43 -14.33
C GLU A 468 32.06 -25.07 -13.33
N PRO A 469 32.44 -24.38 -12.23
CA PRO A 469 33.24 -24.99 -11.17
C PRO A 469 32.64 -26.31 -10.67
N SER A 470 33.47 -27.29 -10.36
CA SER A 470 33.00 -28.53 -9.73
C SER A 470 32.41 -28.27 -8.34
N LYS A 471 31.56 -29.17 -7.85
CA LYS A 471 30.94 -29.05 -6.51
C LYS A 471 31.94 -29.09 -5.35
N ASP A 472 33.15 -29.58 -5.63
CA ASP A 472 34.26 -29.64 -4.67
C ASP A 472 35.12 -28.36 -4.69
N ASN A 473 34.89 -27.44 -5.64
CA ASN A 473 35.54 -26.14 -5.69
C ASN A 473 34.71 -25.10 -4.91
N PRO A 474 35.29 -24.35 -3.93
CA PRO A 474 34.59 -23.30 -3.19
C PRO A 474 33.88 -22.27 -4.07
N ALA A 475 34.42 -21.95 -5.25
CA ALA A 475 33.82 -21.03 -6.21
C ALA A 475 32.41 -21.47 -6.67
N TYR A 476 32.09 -22.77 -6.64
CA TYR A 476 30.75 -23.26 -6.93
C TYR A 476 29.68 -22.68 -5.99
N TYR A 477 30.06 -22.24 -4.79
CA TYR A 477 29.18 -21.68 -3.77
C TYR A 477 29.21 -20.14 -3.72
N LEU A 478 30.04 -19.48 -4.54
CA LEU A 478 30.03 -18.03 -4.69
C LEU A 478 28.79 -17.58 -5.47
N ARG A 479 27.66 -17.50 -4.76
CA ARG A 479 26.33 -17.29 -5.35
C ARG A 479 26.26 -16.01 -6.19
N PHE A 480 26.91 -14.94 -5.76
CA PHE A 480 26.89 -13.67 -6.49
C PHE A 480 27.57 -13.79 -7.84
N CYS A 481 28.71 -14.46 -7.96
CA CYS A 481 29.32 -14.68 -9.28
C CYS A 481 28.56 -15.72 -10.10
N LYS A 482 28.23 -16.86 -9.49
CA LYS A 482 27.55 -17.98 -10.15
C LYS A 482 26.20 -17.62 -10.76
N SER A 483 25.39 -16.83 -10.05
CA SER A 483 24.06 -16.42 -10.51
C SER A 483 24.16 -15.55 -11.76
N PHE A 484 25.09 -14.58 -11.75
CA PHE A 484 25.30 -13.69 -12.89
C PHE A 484 25.93 -14.40 -14.08
N ARG A 485 26.87 -15.32 -13.87
CA ARG A 485 27.38 -16.17 -14.95
C ARG A 485 26.26 -16.91 -15.67
N ARG A 486 25.37 -17.54 -14.90
CA ARG A 486 24.21 -18.31 -15.43
C ARG A 486 23.17 -17.42 -16.11
N ALA A 487 23.26 -16.09 -15.96
CA ALA A 487 22.39 -15.16 -16.66
C ALA A 487 22.67 -15.14 -18.18
N GLY A 488 23.80 -15.65 -18.66
CA GLY A 488 24.11 -15.70 -20.09
C GLY A 488 24.14 -14.29 -20.69
N ALA A 489 24.87 -13.40 -20.04
CA ALA A 489 25.25 -12.09 -20.55
C ALA A 489 26.29 -12.24 -21.67
N ARG A 490 26.47 -11.21 -22.51
CA ARG A 490 27.59 -11.17 -23.49
C ARG A 490 28.93 -11.27 -22.77
N GLU A 491 29.02 -10.62 -21.61
CA GLU A 491 30.24 -10.48 -20.84
C GLU A 491 29.89 -10.30 -19.37
N MET A 492 30.67 -10.92 -18.49
CA MET A 492 30.64 -10.69 -17.05
C MET A 492 32.05 -10.31 -16.55
N GLN A 493 32.15 -9.19 -15.85
CA GLN A 493 33.38 -8.74 -15.21
C GLN A 493 33.24 -8.85 -13.69
N TYR A 494 34.17 -9.57 -13.05
CA TYR A 494 34.30 -9.61 -11.60
C TYR A 494 35.49 -8.77 -11.16
N ILE A 495 35.28 -7.82 -10.26
CA ILE A 495 36.31 -6.91 -9.75
C ILE A 495 36.37 -7.05 -8.23
N GLN A 496 37.45 -7.65 -7.74
CA GLN A 496 37.75 -7.73 -6.32
C GLN A 496 38.36 -6.42 -5.83
N GLU A 497 37.54 -5.46 -5.42
CA GLU A 497 38.00 -4.13 -5.01
C GLU A 497 37.03 -3.51 -4.01
N ASP A 498 37.53 -2.64 -3.13
CA ASP A 498 36.67 -1.83 -2.26
C ASP A 498 35.70 -0.96 -3.10
N ASN A 499 34.44 -0.92 -2.68
CA ASN A 499 33.38 -0.23 -3.43
C ASN A 499 33.66 1.26 -3.62
N LYS A 500 34.32 1.93 -2.65
CA LYS A 500 34.69 3.35 -2.76
C LYS A 500 35.81 3.53 -3.76
N THR A 501 36.85 2.71 -3.72
CA THR A 501 37.92 2.72 -4.74
C THR A 501 37.35 2.48 -6.14
N PHE A 502 36.54 1.43 -6.32
CA PHE A 502 35.95 1.10 -7.62
C PHE A 502 35.07 2.23 -8.18
N LEU A 503 34.09 2.72 -7.40
CA LEU A 503 33.12 3.70 -7.91
C LEU A 503 33.71 5.09 -8.15
N THR A 504 34.66 5.52 -7.32
CA THR A 504 35.35 6.80 -7.54
C THR A 504 36.17 6.74 -8.83
N ASN A 505 37.02 5.73 -9.00
CA ASN A 505 37.81 5.56 -10.23
C ASN A 505 36.90 5.43 -11.47
N LEU A 506 35.82 4.66 -11.39
CA LEU A 506 34.86 4.53 -12.50
C LEU A 506 34.20 5.87 -12.86
N TYR A 507 33.75 6.65 -11.87
CA TYR A 507 33.15 7.95 -12.13
C TYR A 507 34.14 8.93 -12.76
N HIS A 508 35.39 8.95 -12.32
CA HIS A 508 36.44 9.78 -12.95
C HIS A 508 36.72 9.36 -14.40
N GLU A 509 36.75 8.06 -14.68
CA GLU A 509 36.92 7.57 -16.05
C GLU A 509 35.69 7.88 -16.93
N LEU A 510 34.48 7.85 -16.37
CA LEU A 510 33.27 8.26 -17.09
C LEU A 510 33.31 9.75 -17.48
N LYS A 511 33.87 10.61 -16.62
CA LYS A 511 34.08 12.04 -16.92
C LYS A 511 35.21 12.32 -17.90
N SER A 512 36.14 11.39 -18.09
CA SER A 512 37.25 11.57 -19.04
C SER A 512 36.69 11.66 -20.47
N ASN A 513 37.19 12.59 -21.29
CA ASN A 513 36.74 12.76 -22.69
C ASN A 513 37.38 11.74 -23.66
N ASN A 514 37.94 10.64 -23.14
CA ASN A 514 38.50 9.57 -23.95
C ASN A 514 37.42 8.76 -24.64
#